data_AF-A0A117IAZ3-F1
#
_entry.id   AF-A0A117IAZ3-F1
#
_cell.length_a   1.000
_cell.length_b   1.000
_cell.length_c   1.000
_cell.angle_alpha   90.00
_cell.angle_beta   90.00
_cell.angle_gamma   90.00
#
_symmetry.space_group_name_H-M   'P 1'
#
loop_
_entity.id
_entity.type
_entity.pdbx_description
1 polymer ?
#
loop_
_entity_poly.entity_id
_entity_poly.type
_entity_poly.pdbx_seq_one_letter_code
_entity_poly.pdbx_strand_id
1 'polypeptide(L)'
;MSAVELLGQAQRILNDPRPDGLSSRMAAFLARQALELVVDQRCIEVGAPASWASMRSKLAVLRSLDTAEAADSAAIAWNRLSAACHVHAFELQPSAAEVTHLCKVVASLLPA
;
A
#
# COMPACT_ATOMS: atom_id res chain seq x y z
N MET A 1 3.75 6.37 13.43
CA MET A 1 3.71 7.10 12.15
C MET A 1 2.38 6.75 11.50
N SER A 2 1.59 7.74 11.10
CA SER A 2 0.28 7.56 10.47
C SER A 2 0.40 7.09 9.02
N ALA A 3 -0.71 6.62 8.44
CA ALA A 3 -0.75 6.26 7.02
C ALA A 3 -0.36 7.45 6.11
N VAL A 4 -0.82 8.65 6.46
CA VAL A 4 -0.51 9.90 5.72
C VAL A 4 0.98 10.23 5.80
N GLU A 5 1.59 10.12 6.97
CA GLU A 5 3.03 10.38 7.16
C GLU A 5 3.89 9.39 6.37
N LEU A 6 3.55 8.10 6.40
CA LEU A 6 4.24 7.05 5.66
C LEU A 6 4.13 7.28 4.14
N LEU A 7 2.94 7.62 3.65
CA LEU A 7 2.71 7.88 2.24
C LEU A 7 3.43 9.15 1.77
N GLY A 8 3.42 10.21 2.59
CA GLY A 8 4.19 11.43 2.34
C GLY A 8 5.70 11.19 2.31
N GLN A 9 6.21 10.27 3.15
CA GLN A 9 7.61 9.85 3.10
C GLN A 9 7.91 9.05 1.83
N ALA A 10 7.03 8.12 1.43
CA ALA A 10 7.17 7.37 0.19
C ALA A 10 7.28 8.32 -1.03
N GLN A 11 6.40 9.32 -1.10
CA GLN A 11 6.41 10.31 -2.17
C GLN A 11 7.69 11.17 -2.16
N ARG A 12 8.21 11.54 -0.98
CA ARG A 12 9.47 12.27 -0.87
C ARG A 12 10.66 11.46 -1.40
N ILE A 13 10.73 10.17 -1.09
CA ILE A 13 11.80 9.28 -1.60
C ILE A 13 11.73 9.09 -3.11
N LEU A 14 10.52 9.12 -3.70
CA LEU A 14 10.35 9.05 -5.15
C LEU A 14 10.75 10.35 -5.85
N ASN A 15 10.51 11.50 -5.22
CA ASN A 15 10.82 12.81 -5.78
C ASN A 15 12.31 13.20 -5.65
N ASP A 16 13.00 12.65 -4.64
CA ASP A 16 14.43 12.84 -4.41
C ASP A 16 15.14 11.47 -4.35
N PRO A 17 15.33 10.81 -5.51
CA PRO A 17 15.84 9.45 -5.56
C PRO A 17 17.33 9.40 -5.20
N ARG A 18 17.70 8.40 -4.40
CA ARG A 18 19.09 8.15 -4.03
C ARG A 18 19.86 7.52 -5.20
N PRO A 19 21.18 7.73 -5.30
CA PRO A 19 22.00 7.17 -6.37
C PRO A 19 22.10 5.64 -6.37
N ASP A 20 21.73 4.97 -5.27
CA ASP A 20 21.80 3.52 -5.10
C ASP A 20 20.69 2.75 -5.83
N GLY A 21 19.73 3.46 -6.44
CA GLY A 21 18.62 2.86 -7.17
C GLY A 21 17.57 2.17 -6.29
N LEU A 22 17.66 2.26 -4.97
CA LEU A 22 16.75 1.59 -4.04
C LEU A 22 15.50 2.40 -3.70
N SER A 23 15.44 3.68 -4.11
CA SER A 23 14.34 4.60 -3.79
C SER A 23 12.96 4.04 -4.12
N SER A 24 12.76 3.44 -5.30
CA SER A 24 11.47 2.86 -5.68
C SER A 24 11.03 1.77 -4.71
N ARG A 25 11.94 0.87 -4.32
CA ARG A 25 11.62 -0.23 -3.40
C ARG A 25 11.36 0.28 -1.98
N MET A 26 12.13 1.25 -1.51
CA MET A 26 11.89 1.89 -0.22
C MET A 26 10.54 2.59 -0.17
N ALA A 27 10.20 3.33 -1.22
CA ALA A 27 8.90 3.97 -1.34
C ALA A 27 7.77 2.94 -1.39
N ALA A 28 7.93 1.83 -2.12
CA ALA A 28 6.97 0.74 -2.15
C ALA A 28 6.75 0.13 -0.76
N PHE A 29 7.81 -0.06 0.02
CA PHE A 29 7.72 -0.58 1.39
C PHE A 29 6.93 0.36 2.32
N LEU A 30 7.17 1.67 2.23
CA LEU A 30 6.44 2.67 3.02
C LEU A 30 4.98 2.79 2.59
N ALA A 31 4.70 2.79 1.29
CA ALA A 31 3.35 2.80 0.75
C ALA A 31 2.57 1.54 1.15
N ARG A 32 3.25 0.37 1.21
CA ARG A 32 2.65 -0.88 1.70
C ARG A 32 2.22 -0.76 3.15
N GLN A 33 3.08 -0.23 4.03
CA GLN A 33 2.72 0.00 5.43
C GLN A 33 1.57 1.00 5.58
N ALA A 34 1.58 2.09 4.80
CA ALA A 34 0.47 3.04 4.79
C ALA A 34 -0.85 2.37 4.41
N LEU A 35 -0.85 1.52 3.38
CA LEU A 35 -2.02 0.75 2.97
C LEU A 35 -2.49 -0.23 4.03
N GLU A 36 -1.59 -0.92 4.73
CA GLU A 36 -1.95 -1.85 5.81
C GLU A 36 -2.67 -1.13 6.95
N LEU A 37 -2.22 0.07 7.33
CA LEU A 37 -2.92 0.92 8.31
C LEU A 37 -4.30 1.38 7.81
N VAL A 38 -4.41 1.74 6.53
CA VAL A 38 -5.71 2.11 5.92
C VAL A 38 -6.68 0.94 5.96
N VAL A 39 -6.23 -0.27 5.58
CA VAL A 39 -7.06 -1.48 5.62
C VAL A 39 -7.54 -1.78 7.04
N ASP A 40 -6.66 -1.64 8.04
CA ASP A 40 -7.05 -1.81 9.44
C ASP A 40 -8.14 -0.83 9.87
N GLN A 41 -7.98 0.45 9.50
CA GLN A 41 -8.95 1.48 9.80
C GLN A 41 -10.30 1.23 9.10
N ARG A 42 -10.29 0.84 7.81
CA ARG A 42 -11.51 0.52 7.05
C ARG A 42 -12.24 -0.68 7.62
N CYS A 43 -11.53 -1.71 8.08
CA CYS A 43 -12.14 -2.85 8.77
C CYS A 43 -12.92 -2.40 10.02
N ILE A 44 -12.43 -1.41 10.76
CA ILE A 44 -13.14 -0.82 11.91
C ILE A 44 -14.40 -0.08 11.43
N GLU A 45 -14.29 0.72 10.36
CA GLU A 45 -15.39 1.53 9.82
C GLU A 45 -16.56 0.70 9.29
N VAL A 46 -16.28 -0.47 8.69
CA VAL A 46 -17.31 -1.43 8.25
C VAL A 46 -17.81 -2.35 9.37
N GLY A 47 -17.42 -2.10 10.62
CA GLY A 47 -17.89 -2.85 11.80
C GLY A 47 -17.29 -4.25 11.95
N ALA A 48 -16.16 -4.54 11.29
CA ALA A 48 -15.48 -5.83 11.34
C ALA A 48 -14.01 -5.69 11.76
N PRO A 49 -13.73 -5.24 13.01
CA PRO A 49 -12.36 -5.10 13.51
C PRO A 49 -11.64 -6.45 13.50
N ALA A 50 -10.65 -6.60 12.61
CA ALA A 50 -9.98 -7.85 12.31
C ALA A 50 -8.48 -7.79 12.64
N SER A 51 -8.10 -7.17 13.76
CA SER A 51 -6.69 -6.92 14.13
C SER A 51 -5.83 -8.19 14.20
N TRP A 52 -6.43 -9.33 14.56
CA TRP A 52 -5.77 -10.64 14.64
C TRP A 52 -5.62 -11.34 13.27
N ALA A 53 -6.33 -10.87 12.24
CA ALA A 53 -6.40 -11.56 10.96
C ALA A 53 -5.23 -11.19 10.05
N SER A 54 -4.89 -12.10 9.13
CA SER A 54 -3.91 -11.82 8.09
C SER A 54 -4.38 -10.70 7.15
N MET A 55 -3.46 -10.00 6.48
CA MET A 55 -3.83 -8.98 5.48
C MET A 55 -4.74 -9.53 4.37
N ARG A 56 -4.51 -10.76 3.91
CA ARG A 56 -5.37 -11.41 2.91
C ARG A 56 -6.80 -11.61 3.43
N SER A 57 -6.95 -11.98 4.70
CA SER A 57 -8.25 -12.13 5.35
C SER A 57 -8.96 -10.78 5.51
N LYS A 58 -8.25 -9.73 5.94
CA LYS A 58 -8.80 -8.37 6.05
C LYS A 58 -9.30 -7.86 4.69
N LEU A 59 -8.54 -8.06 3.62
CA LEU A 59 -8.97 -7.70 2.26
C LEU A 59 -10.22 -8.48 1.80
N ALA A 60 -10.36 -9.76 2.19
CA ALA A 60 -11.56 -10.54 1.90
C ALA A 60 -12.79 -10.02 2.65
N VAL A 61 -12.61 -9.58 3.91
CA VAL A 61 -13.65 -8.89 4.70
C VAL A 61 -14.08 -7.61 4.01
N LEU A 62 -13.14 -6.73 3.64
CA LEU A 62 -13.45 -5.49 2.92
C LEU A 62 -14.19 -5.75 1.60
N ARG A 63 -13.80 -6.78 0.84
CA ARG A 63 -14.52 -7.14 -0.39
C ARG A 63 -15.99 -7.54 -0.16
N SER A 64 -16.35 -7.92 1.07
CA SER A 64 -17.70 -8.33 1.42
C SER A 64 -18.52 -7.19 2.05
N LEU A 65 -17.87 -6.24 2.73
CA LEU A 65 -18.52 -5.25 3.59
C LEU A 65 -18.28 -3.79 3.20
N ASP A 66 -17.27 -3.52 2.39
CA ASP A 66 -16.90 -2.19 1.90
C ASP A 66 -17.39 -1.99 0.45
N THR A 67 -17.13 -0.83 -0.15
CA THR A 67 -17.39 -0.61 -1.58
C THR A 67 -16.48 -1.49 -2.43
N ALA A 68 -17.03 -2.05 -3.52
CA ALA A 68 -16.27 -2.89 -4.43
C ALA A 68 -15.03 -2.17 -4.98
N GLU A 69 -15.18 -0.89 -5.34
CA GLU A 69 -14.08 -0.06 -5.84
C GLU A 69 -12.93 0.08 -4.82
N ALA A 70 -13.25 0.39 -3.56
CA ALA A 70 -12.22 0.55 -2.53
C ALA A 70 -11.57 -0.79 -2.17
N ALA A 71 -12.36 -1.85 -2.04
CA ALA A 71 -11.86 -3.18 -1.70
C ALA A 71 -10.94 -3.76 -2.79
N ASP A 72 -11.34 -3.63 -4.06
CA ASP A 72 -10.54 -4.11 -5.18
C ASP A 72 -9.26 -3.29 -5.34
N SER A 73 -9.35 -1.95 -5.20
CA SER A 73 -8.19 -1.06 -5.22
C SER A 73 -7.18 -1.41 -4.11
N ALA A 74 -7.67 -1.66 -2.89
CA ALA A 74 -6.83 -2.08 -1.76
C ALA A 74 -6.15 -3.44 -2.03
N ALA A 75 -6.89 -4.40 -2.58
CA ALA A 75 -6.36 -5.73 -2.89
C ALA A 75 -5.30 -5.69 -4.00
N ILE A 76 -5.55 -4.93 -5.07
CA ILE A 76 -4.60 -4.74 -6.17
C ILE A 76 -3.34 -4.04 -5.66
N ALA A 77 -3.49 -2.93 -4.93
CA ALA A 77 -2.38 -2.16 -4.39
C ALA A 77 -1.53 -3.01 -3.44
N TRP A 78 -2.15 -3.78 -2.53
CA TRP A 78 -1.41 -4.61 -1.57
C TRP A 78 -0.60 -5.72 -2.26
N ASN A 79 -1.16 -6.40 -3.26
CA ASN A 79 -0.44 -7.43 -4.01
C ASN A 79 0.75 -6.83 -4.79
N ARG A 80 0.52 -5.71 -5.49
CA ARG A 80 1.55 -5.04 -6.30
C ARG A 80 2.67 -4.46 -5.44
N LEU A 81 2.34 -3.81 -4.31
CA LEU A 81 3.32 -3.27 -3.37
C LEU A 81 4.09 -4.38 -2.66
N SER A 82 3.43 -5.48 -2.30
CA SER A 82 4.11 -6.64 -1.72
C SER A 82 5.13 -7.23 -2.69
N ALA A 83 4.75 -7.44 -3.96
CA ALA A 83 5.67 -7.88 -5.00
C ALA A 83 6.86 -6.91 -5.17
N ALA A 84 6.61 -5.61 -5.25
CA ALA A 84 7.65 -4.58 -5.38
C ALA A 84 8.67 -4.55 -4.21
N CYS A 85 8.29 -5.08 -3.04
CA CYS A 85 9.19 -5.18 -1.88
C CYS A 85 10.13 -6.40 -1.94
N HIS A 86 9.82 -7.42 -2.73
CA HIS A 86 10.66 -8.61 -2.84
C HIS A 86 11.89 -8.35 -3.73
N VAL A 87 12.96 -9.11 -3.47
CA VAL A 87 14.21 -9.08 -4.25
C VAL A 87 14.42 -10.48 -4.80
N HIS A 88 14.33 -10.62 -6.12
CA HIS A 88 14.70 -11.83 -6.84
C HIS A 88 15.90 -11.53 -7.75
N ALA A 89 16.85 -12.47 -7.84
CA ALA A 89 18.17 -12.26 -8.45
C ALA A 89 18.16 -11.83 -9.92
N PHE A 90 17.01 -11.91 -10.60
CA PHE A 90 16.83 -11.56 -12.01
C PHE A 90 15.59 -10.70 -12.28
N GLU A 91 14.96 -10.18 -11.23
CA GLU A 91 13.76 -9.37 -11.37
C GLU A 91 14.13 -7.89 -11.56
N LEU A 92 13.47 -7.26 -12.53
CA LEU A 92 13.56 -5.82 -12.74
C LEU A 92 13.07 -5.10 -11.48
N GLN A 93 13.80 -4.06 -11.08
CA GLN A 93 13.35 -3.21 -9.97
C GLN A 93 12.00 -2.56 -10.30
N PRO A 94 11.11 -2.36 -9.32
CA PRO A 94 9.87 -1.65 -9.56
C PRO A 94 10.18 -0.25 -10.09
N SER A 95 9.52 0.16 -11.17
CA SER A 95 9.77 1.48 -11.74
C SER A 95 9.22 2.57 -10.81
N ALA A 96 9.87 3.73 -10.80
CA ALA A 96 9.39 4.88 -10.02
C ALA A 96 7.96 5.29 -10.43
N ALA A 97 7.61 5.13 -11.71
CA ALA A 97 6.28 5.41 -12.23
C ALA A 97 5.22 4.45 -11.67
N GLU A 98 5.52 3.15 -11.62
CA GLU A 98 4.62 2.15 -11.01
C GLU A 98 4.41 2.43 -9.52
N VAL A 99 5.49 2.70 -8.77
CA VAL A 99 5.37 2.97 -7.34
C VAL A 99 4.62 4.29 -7.09
N THR A 100 4.86 5.32 -7.91
CA THR A 100 4.10 6.57 -7.86
C THR A 100 2.61 6.33 -8.10
N HIS A 101 2.26 5.50 -9.08
CA HIS A 101 0.86 5.14 -9.34
C HIS A 101 0.24 4.41 -8.14
N LEU A 102 0.95 3.44 -7.56
CA LEU A 102 0.48 2.73 -6.36
C LEU A 102 0.32 3.67 -5.17
N CYS A 103 1.22 4.64 -4.96
CA CYS A 103 1.06 5.67 -3.93
C CYS A 103 -0.23 6.48 -4.13
N LYS A 104 -0.60 6.82 -5.37
CA LYS A 104 -1.86 7.51 -5.67
C LYS A 104 -3.09 6.65 -5.35
N VAL A 105 -3.04 5.35 -5.65
CA VAL A 105 -4.10 4.40 -5.27
C VAL A 105 -4.24 4.31 -3.75
N VAL A 106 -3.13 4.27 -3.00
CA VAL A 106 -3.20 4.29 -1.53
C VAL A 106 -3.77 5.63 -1.04
N ALA A 107 -3.40 6.75 -1.66
CA ALA A 107 -3.92 8.07 -1.32
C ALA A 107 -5.44 8.17 -1.49
N SER A 108 -6.00 7.57 -2.55
CA SER A 108 -7.46 7.58 -2.78
C SER A 108 -8.24 6.71 -1.79
N LEU A 109 -7.57 5.86 -1.01
CA LEU A 109 -8.18 5.00 0.00
C LEU A 109 -8.13 5.60 1.41
N LEU A 110 -7.42 6.71 1.60
CA LEU A 110 -7.35 7.40 2.89
C LEU A 110 -8.77 7.82 3.33
N PRO A 111 -9.08 7.68 4.63
CA PRO A 111 -10.34 8.19 5.17
C PRO A 111 -10.44 9.71 4.96
N ALA A 112 -11.67 10.18 4.74
CA ALA A 112 -11.98 11.60 4.51
C ALA A 112 -11.77 12.46 5.77
#